data_AF-A0A2V5YY05-F1
#
_entry.id   AF-A0A2V5YY05-F1
#
_cell.length_a   1.000
_cell.length_b   1.000
_cell.length_c   1.000
_cell.angle_alpha   90.00
_cell.angle_beta   90.00
_cell.angle_gamma   90.00
#
_symmetry.space_group_name_H-M   'P 1'
#
loop_
_entity.id
_entity.type
_entity.pdbx_description
1 polymer ?
#
loop_
_entity_poly.entity_id
_entity_poly.type
_entity_poly.pdbx_seq_one_letter_code
_entity_poly.pdbx_strand_id
1 'polypeptide(L)' 'VEGIIDLSDQVRYGVFAPLRDEALFRNVQIGDRGQIAWSEDLDICPDSAYLEITGKIPARAKNA' A
#
# COMPACT_ATOMS: atom_id res chain seq x y z
N VAL A 1 9.11 -13.39 -5.85
CA VAL A 1 8.26 -12.61 -6.80
C VAL A 1 8.51 -11.16 -6.48
N GLU A 2 8.66 -10.34 -7.50
CA GLU A 2 8.86 -8.90 -7.36
C GLU A 2 7.78 -8.18 -8.18
N GLY A 3 7.40 -6.98 -7.75
CA GLY A 3 6.37 -6.19 -8.42
C GLY A 3 6.24 -4.80 -7.84
N ILE A 4 5.38 -4.01 -8.46
CA ILE A 4 5.15 -2.61 -8.10
C ILE A 4 3.67 -2.47 -7.72
N ILE A 5 3.42 -1.84 -6.57
CA ILE A 5 2.08 -1.44 -6.13
C ILE A 5 2.00 0.07 -6.27
N ASP A 6 1.02 0.54 -7.02
CA ASP A 6 0.78 1.97 -7.22
C ASP A 6 -0.28 2.48 -6.24
N LEU A 7 0.13 3.36 -5.33
CA LEU A 7 -0.75 3.99 -4.35
C LEU A 7 -1.32 5.34 -4.82
N SER A 8 -0.99 5.81 -6.02
CA SER A 8 -1.33 7.17 -6.51
C SER A 8 -2.82 7.51 -6.45
N ASP A 9 -3.69 6.52 -6.64
CA ASP A 9 -5.15 6.70 -6.52
C ASP A 9 -5.62 6.69 -5.06
N GLN A 10 -4.94 5.93 -4.19
CA GLN A 10 -5.32 5.73 -2.80
C GLN A 10 -4.88 6.88 -1.91
N VAL A 11 -3.73 7.48 -2.19
CA VAL A 11 -3.27 8.66 -1.45
C VAL A 11 -4.18 9.87 -1.64
N ARG A 12 -5.15 9.83 -2.57
CA ARG A 12 -6.10 10.94 -2.76
C ARG A 12 -7.15 11.00 -1.65
N TYR A 13 -7.50 9.88 -1.02
CA TYR A 13 -8.61 9.80 -0.06
C TYR A 13 -8.39 8.74 1.03
N GLY A 14 -9.03 8.91 2.20
CA GLY A 14 -9.07 7.88 3.23
C GLY A 14 -7.75 7.66 3.98
N VAL A 15 -7.53 6.43 4.45
CA VAL A 15 -6.42 6.07 5.36
C VAL A 15 -5.03 6.33 4.76
N PHE A 16 -4.89 6.29 3.43
CA PHE A 16 -3.62 6.53 2.73
C PHE A 16 -3.37 8.01 2.40
N ALA A 17 -4.31 8.92 2.70
CA ALA A 17 -4.12 10.36 2.44
C ALA A 17 -2.83 10.96 3.04
N PRO A 18 -2.35 10.55 4.23
CA PRO A 18 -1.09 11.03 4.77
C PRO A 18 0.13 10.73 3.87
N LEU A 19 0.09 9.64 3.09
CA LEU A 19 1.18 9.26 2.19
C LEU A 19 1.37 10.20 0.99
N ARG A 20 0.54 11.23 0.84
CA ARG A 20 0.83 12.35 -0.08
C ARG A 20 2.05 13.14 0.33
N ASP A 21 2.36 13.17 1.62
CA ASP A 21 3.62 13.72 2.10
C ASP A 21 4.75 12.75 1.73
N GLU A 22 5.63 13.21 0.85
CA GLU A 22 6.75 12.42 0.35
C GLU A 22 7.70 12.00 1.48
N ALA A 23 7.89 12.83 2.51
CA ALA A 23 8.74 12.48 3.65
C ALA A 23 8.13 11.32 4.45
N LEU A 24 6.81 11.32 4.62
CA LEU A 24 6.11 10.20 5.22
C LEU A 24 6.20 8.98 4.32
N PHE A 25 5.90 9.11 3.02
CA PHE A 25 5.93 7.99 2.06
C PHE A 25 7.29 7.28 2.02
N ARG A 26 8.39 8.03 2.09
CA ARG A 26 9.75 7.48 2.11
C ARG A 26 10.09 6.74 3.41
N ASN A 27 9.36 6.96 4.50
CA ASN A 27 9.58 6.31 5.79
C ASN A 27 8.87 4.94 5.90
N VAL A 28 8.76 4.22 4.77
CA VAL A 28 8.17 2.87 4.74
C VAL A 28 9.11 1.87 5.40
N GLN A 29 8.55 0.96 6.18
CA GLN A 29 9.27 -0.10 6.86
C GLN A 29 8.47 -1.40 6.87
N ILE A 30 9.14 -2.51 7.17
CA ILE A 30 8.46 -3.79 7.43
C ILE A 30 8.15 -3.85 8.92
N GLY A 31 6.87 -3.91 9.27
CA GLY A 31 6.42 -4.05 10.66
C GLY A 31 6.64 -5.47 11.20
N ASP A 32 6.46 -5.62 12.51
CA ASP A 32 6.76 -6.87 13.25
C ASP A 32 6.02 -8.11 12.74
N ARG A 33 4.91 -7.95 12.03
CA ARG A 33 4.11 -9.06 11.45
C ARG A 33 4.34 -9.21 9.94
N GLY A 34 5.35 -8.54 9.38
CA GLY A 34 5.68 -8.61 7.95
C GLY A 34 4.85 -7.67 7.06
N GLN A 35 4.06 -6.77 7.66
CA GLN A 35 3.30 -5.75 6.92
C GLN A 35 4.20 -4.64 6.40
N ILE A 36 3.83 -4.04 5.27
CA ILE A 36 4.49 -2.83 4.76
C ILE A 36 3.83 -1.65 5.47
N ALA A 37 4.53 -0.99 6.39
CA ALA A 37 3.95 -0.02 7.31
C ALA A 37 4.67 1.33 7.29
N TRP A 38 3.91 2.37 7.63
CA TRP A 38 4.37 3.72 7.90
C TRP A 38 4.08 4.14 9.34
N SER A 39 3.05 3.56 9.96
CA SER A 39 2.72 3.68 11.38
C SER A 39 1.87 2.48 11.83
N GLU A 40 1.47 2.43 13.10
CA GLU A 40 0.59 1.36 13.62
C GLU A 40 -0.77 1.30 12.92
N ASP A 41 -1.29 2.45 12.47
CA ASP A 41 -2.60 2.59 11.82
C ASP A 41 -2.52 2.71 10.30
N LEU A 42 -1.31 2.68 9.73
CA LEU A 42 -1.06 2.89 8.31
C LEU A 42 -0.13 1.80 7.77
N ASP A 43 -0.73 0.72 7.31
CA ASP A 43 -0.03 -0.43 6.77
C ASP A 43 -0.74 -1.07 5.56
N ILE A 44 -0.01 -1.96 4.89
CA ILE A 44 -0.47 -2.82 3.82
C ILE A 44 -0.13 -4.25 4.19
N CYS A 45 -1.16 -5.09 4.21
CA CYS A 45 -1.04 -6.52 4.44
C CYS A 45 -0.20 -7.17 3.32
N PRO A 46 0.80 -8.01 3.64
CA PRO A 46 1.69 -8.61 2.65
C PRO A 46 0.95 -9.55 1.69
N ASP A 47 -0.10 -10.21 2.14
CA ASP A 47 -0.92 -11.08 1.30
C ASP A 47 -1.68 -10.26 0.24
N SER A 48 -2.26 -9.12 0.63
CA SER A 48 -2.94 -8.22 -0.32
C SER A 48 -1.95 -7.68 -1.36
N ALA A 49 -0.75 -7.30 -0.93
CA ALA A 49 0.32 -6.86 -1.81
C ALA A 49 0.74 -7.97 -2.80
N TYR A 50 0.94 -9.19 -2.31
CA TYR A 50 1.31 -10.33 -3.16
C TYR A 50 0.24 -10.65 -4.20
N LEU A 51 -1.03 -10.65 -3.80
CA LEU A 51 -2.11 -10.97 -4.72
C LEU A 51 -2.29 -9.89 -5.81
N GLU A 52 -2.07 -8.61 -5.48
CA GLU A 52 -2.07 -7.51 -6.46
C GLU A 52 -0.92 -7.66 -7.45
N ILE A 53 0.31 -7.86 -6.95
CA ILE A 53 1.51 -8.06 -7.77
C ILE A 53 1.36 -9.28 -8.70
N THR A 54 0.76 -10.36 -8.21
CA THR A 54 0.59 -11.59 -8.99
C THR A 54 -0.68 -11.61 -9.84
N GLY A 55 -1.50 -10.55 -9.79
CA GLY A 55 -2.76 -10.48 -10.54
C GLY A 55 -3.80 -11.53 -10.12
N LYS A 56 -3.70 -12.05 -8.90
CA LYS A 56 -4.57 -13.12 -8.35
C LYS A 56 -5.87 -12.59 -7.74
N ILE A 57 -5.99 -11.28 -7.54
CA ILE A 57 -7.27 -10.57 -7.30
C ILE A 57 -7.68 -9.87 -8.60
N PRO A 58 -8.99 -9.72 -8.91
CA PRO A 58 -9.40 -8.78 -9.94
C PRO A 58 -8.83 -7.41 -9.59
N ALA A 59 -8.29 -6.70 -10.59
CA ALA A 59 -7.73 -5.37 -10.42
C ALA A 59 -8.62 -4.55 -9.47
N ARG A 60 -8.02 -3.96 -8.43
CA ARG A 60 -8.69 -3.09 -7.46
C ARG A 60 -9.65 -2.18 -8.24
N ALA A 61 -10.94 -2.20 -7.91
CA ALA A 61 -11.93 -1.40 -8.61
C ALA A 61 -11.45 0.05 -8.63
N LYS A 62 -10.96 0.49 -9.79
CA LYS A 62 -10.54 1.86 -10.01
C LYS A 62 -11.83 2.66 -10.02
N ASN A 63 -12.15 3.29 -8.91
CA ASN A 63 -13.28 4.22 -8.87
C ASN A 63 -12.90 5.39 -9.79
N ALA A 64 -13.51 5.38 -10.98
CA ALA A 64 -13.41 6.41 -12.01
C ALA A 64 -14.04 7.72 -11.53
#